data_AF-A0AAV7W149-F1
#
_entry.id   AF-A0AAV7W149-F1
#
_cell.length_a   1.000
_cell.length_b   1.000
_cell.length_c   1.000
_cell.angle_alpha   90.00
_cell.angle_beta   90.00
_cell.angle_gamma   90.00
#
_symmetry.space_group_name_H-M   'P 1'
#
loop_
_entity.id
_entity.type
_entity.pdbx_description
1 polymer ?
#
loop_
_entity_poly.entity_id
_entity_poly.type
_entity_poly.pdbx_seq_one_letter_code
_entity_poly.pdbx_strand_id
1 'polypeptide(L)'
;MDYVDFTSLLEKAGQEHVHNTLWEEAPFGASEEETRKPRIKLSRKQKREQRRVHQTDPPQEDPIHQLDPTLLDPYRMQLSNLVKNNRDMFSKTPGRTSLIQHAIRINTDTVVRQRPYRIPEVKKKIMEQY
;
A
#
# COMPACT_ATOMS: atom_id res chain seq x y z
N MET A 1 -19.72 -43.40 -22.94
CA MET A 1 -19.80 -41.99 -23.36
C MET A 1 -20.99 -41.48 -22.60
N ASP A 2 -20.77 -41.07 -21.37
CA ASP A 2 -21.82 -40.99 -20.36
C ASP A 2 -21.89 -39.54 -19.91
N TYR A 3 -22.97 -38.90 -20.34
CA TYR A 3 -23.33 -37.50 -20.17
C TYR A 3 -23.94 -37.33 -18.77
N VAL A 4 -23.44 -36.40 -17.96
CA VAL A 4 -24.05 -36.07 -16.66
C VAL A 4 -24.43 -34.59 -16.67
N ASP A 5 -25.73 -34.34 -16.55
CA ASP A 5 -26.40 -33.04 -16.61
C ASP A 5 -26.08 -32.13 -15.42
N PHE A 6 -25.95 -30.82 -15.71
CA PHE A 6 -25.50 -29.76 -14.79
C PHE A 6 -26.63 -28.86 -14.24
N THR A 7 -27.90 -29.27 -14.26
CA THR A 7 -29.04 -28.35 -14.05
C THR A 7 -29.89 -28.60 -12.81
N SER A 8 -29.32 -28.97 -11.66
CA SER A 8 -30.12 -29.06 -10.42
C SER A 8 -29.33 -28.70 -9.17
N LEU A 9 -29.25 -27.39 -8.86
CA LEU A 9 -29.14 -26.88 -7.48
C LEU A 9 -29.28 -25.35 -7.44
N LEU A 10 -30.26 -24.83 -8.18
CA LEU A 10 -30.72 -23.46 -8.07
C LEU A 10 -32.21 -23.49 -7.72
N GLU A 11 -32.55 -23.62 -6.44
CA GLU A 11 -33.83 -23.18 -5.89
C GLU A 11 -33.86 -23.44 -4.38
N LYS A 12 -33.69 -22.36 -3.61
CA LYS A 12 -34.43 -22.12 -2.36
C LYS A 12 -34.40 -20.62 -2.10
N ALA A 13 -35.22 -19.93 -2.88
CA ALA A 13 -35.71 -18.61 -2.52
C ALA A 13 -36.83 -18.76 -1.47
N GLY A 14 -36.95 -17.76 -0.62
CA GLY A 14 -38.03 -17.59 0.36
C GLY A 14 -37.49 -17.52 1.79
N GLN A 15 -37.77 -16.50 2.61
CA GLN A 15 -38.70 -15.40 2.46
C GLN A 15 -38.34 -14.37 3.54
N GLU A 16 -38.49 -13.10 3.20
CA GLU A 16 -38.37 -11.94 4.08
C GLU A 16 -39.44 -11.98 5.18
N HIS A 17 -39.09 -11.64 6.42
CA HIS A 17 -40.04 -11.00 7.34
C HIS A 17 -39.35 -9.93 8.18
N VAL A 18 -39.78 -8.70 7.88
CA VAL A 18 -39.55 -7.47 8.60
C VAL A 18 -40.21 -7.57 9.98
N HIS A 19 -39.46 -7.29 11.04
CA HIS A 19 -40.03 -6.71 12.25
C HIS A 19 -39.15 -5.53 12.68
N ASN A 20 -39.69 -4.34 12.46
CA ASN A 20 -39.37 -3.16 13.24
C ASN A 20 -39.67 -3.48 14.71
N THR A 21 -38.63 -3.46 15.54
CA THR A 21 -38.77 -3.43 16.99
C THR A 21 -37.81 -2.38 17.52
N LEU A 22 -38.43 -1.26 17.89
CA LEU A 22 -38.25 -0.62 19.18
C LEU A 22 -36.81 -0.19 19.50
N TRP A 23 -36.50 1.06 19.16
CA TRP A 23 -35.47 1.83 19.84
C TRP A 23 -35.84 1.94 21.32
N GLU A 24 -35.43 0.97 22.12
CA GLU A 24 -35.40 1.14 23.57
C GLU A 24 -34.32 2.17 23.89
N GLU A 25 -34.78 3.30 24.41
CA GLU A 25 -34.00 4.40 24.94
C GLU A 25 -33.07 3.87 26.04
N ALA A 26 -31.80 3.66 25.70
CA ALA A 26 -30.78 3.41 26.71
C ALA A 26 -30.69 4.65 27.62
N PRO A 27 -30.81 4.49 28.95
CA PRO A 27 -30.82 5.63 29.87
C PRO A 27 -29.48 6.36 29.80
N PHE A 28 -29.55 7.65 29.48
CA PHE A 28 -28.48 8.63 29.66
C PHE A 28 -27.93 8.52 31.09
N GLY A 29 -26.74 7.92 31.25
CA GLY A 29 -26.17 7.76 32.59
C GLY A 29 -24.95 6.88 32.71
N ALA A 30 -24.15 6.68 31.66
CA ALA A 30 -22.80 6.13 31.81
C ALA A 30 -21.82 7.31 31.74
N SER A 31 -21.37 7.74 32.91
CA SER A 31 -20.27 8.67 33.10
C SER A 31 -19.11 8.33 32.15
N GLU A 32 -18.74 9.28 31.31
CA GLU A 32 -17.48 9.30 30.57
C GLU A 32 -16.33 9.41 31.56
N GLU A 33 -16.03 8.32 32.29
CA GLU A 33 -14.71 8.14 32.88
C GLU A 33 -13.77 7.79 31.73
N GLU A 34 -13.40 8.88 31.06
CA GLU A 34 -12.33 9.04 30.12
C GLU A 34 -11.10 8.33 30.71
N THR A 35 -10.90 7.06 30.36
CA THR A 35 -9.66 6.34 30.60
C THR A 35 -8.60 6.97 29.70
N ARG A 36 -8.13 8.15 30.12
CA ARG A 36 -6.99 8.86 29.55
C ARG A 36 -5.77 7.97 29.77
N LYS A 37 -5.54 7.07 28.82
CA LYS A 37 -4.29 6.32 28.72
C LYS A 37 -3.16 7.35 28.83
N PRO A 38 -2.18 7.17 29.72
CA PRO A 38 -1.11 8.13 29.88
C PRO A 38 -0.42 8.30 28.52
N ARG A 39 -0.28 9.54 28.08
CA ARG A 39 0.43 9.89 26.85
C ARG A 39 1.91 9.67 27.08
N ILE A 40 2.35 8.42 27.02
CA ILE A 40 3.75 8.02 27.18
C ILE A 40 4.54 8.70 26.06
N LYS A 41 5.38 9.66 26.43
CA LYS A 41 6.31 10.30 25.50
C LYS A 41 7.40 9.28 25.16
N LEU A 42 7.24 8.61 24.03
CA LEU A 42 8.24 7.67 23.52
C LEU A 42 9.59 8.39 23.32
N SER A 43 10.66 7.72 23.75
CA SER A 43 12.02 8.18 23.50
C SER A 43 12.30 8.26 21.99
N ARG A 44 13.21 9.15 21.59
CA ARG A 44 13.64 9.29 20.18
C ARG A 44 14.06 7.95 19.57
N LYS A 45 14.64 7.04 20.35
CA LYS A 45 15.02 5.69 19.90
C LYS A 45 13.78 4.81 19.64
N GLN A 46 12.80 4.82 20.54
CA GLN A 46 11.55 4.06 20.40
C GLN A 46 10.69 4.57 19.25
N LYS A 47 10.61 5.90 19.07
CA LYS A 47 9.91 6.52 17.93
C LYS A 47 10.54 6.15 16.58
N ARG A 48 11.86 5.95 16.56
CA ARG A 48 12.61 5.56 15.36
C ARG A 48 12.42 4.09 15.03
N GLU A 49 12.31 3.22 16.05
CA GLU A 49 12.03 1.80 15.86
C GLU A 49 10.58 1.57 15.40
N GLN A 50 9.60 2.27 15.98
CA GLN A 50 8.21 2.20 15.51
C GLN A 50 8.04 2.65 14.06
N ARG A 51 8.85 3.62 13.59
CA ARG A 51 8.86 4.03 12.17
C ARG A 51 9.44 2.96 11.24
N ARG A 52 10.31 2.08 11.73
CA ARG A 52 10.87 0.97 10.95
C ARG A 52 9.87 -0.18 10.81
N VAL A 53 9.05 -0.41 11.82
CA VAL A 53 8.10 -1.55 11.86
C VAL A 53 6.88 -1.36 10.95
N HIS A 54 6.53 -0.12 10.57
CA HIS A 54 5.35 0.18 9.73
C HIS A 54 5.66 0.52 8.27
N GLN A 55 6.89 0.30 7.80
CA GLN A 55 7.12 0.19 6.35
C GLN A 55 6.82 -1.24 5.92
N THR A 56 5.53 -1.58 5.90
CA THR A 56 5.06 -2.68 5.06
C THR A 56 4.95 -2.11 3.66
N ASP A 57 5.72 -2.68 2.72
CA ASP A 57 5.62 -2.32 1.32
C ASP A 57 4.16 -2.44 0.86
N PRO A 58 3.65 -1.50 0.04
CA PRO A 58 2.32 -1.63 -0.53
C PRO A 58 2.22 -2.94 -1.33
N PRO A 59 1.04 -3.59 -1.38
CA PRO A 59 0.84 -4.80 -2.18
C PRO A 59 1.31 -4.56 -3.62
N GLN A 60 2.34 -5.27 -4.03
CA GLN A 60 2.84 -5.20 -5.40
C GLN A 60 1.87 -5.97 -6.30
N GLU A 61 1.07 -5.25 -7.09
CA GLU A 61 0.29 -5.84 -8.19
C GLU A 61 1.22 -6.56 -9.18
N ASP A 62 0.82 -7.74 -9.64
CA ASP A 62 1.64 -8.57 -10.50
C ASP A 62 1.83 -7.92 -11.89
N PRO A 63 3.07 -7.81 -12.40
CA PRO A 63 3.40 -7.17 -13.69
C PRO A 63 2.81 -7.88 -14.93
N ILE A 64 2.15 -9.03 -14.74
CA ILE A 64 1.65 -9.88 -15.82
C ILE A 64 0.46 -9.26 -16.55
N HIS A 65 -0.24 -8.30 -15.92
CA HIS A 65 -1.43 -7.66 -16.48
C HIS A 65 -1.16 -6.67 -17.64
N GLN A 66 0.10 -6.53 -18.08
CA GLN A 66 0.52 -5.54 -19.09
C GLN A 66 1.12 -6.17 -20.36
N LEU A 67 0.97 -7.48 -20.58
CA LEU A 67 1.39 -8.11 -21.83
C LEU A 67 0.42 -7.75 -22.98
N ASP A 68 0.96 -7.52 -24.18
CA ASP A 68 0.19 -7.09 -25.36
C ASP A 68 -0.98 -8.06 -25.67
N PRO A 69 -2.23 -7.54 -25.82
CA PRO A 69 -3.42 -8.32 -26.16
C PRO A 69 -3.35 -8.99 -27.55
N THR A 70 -2.35 -8.70 -28.39
CA THR A 70 -2.17 -9.30 -29.72
C THR A 70 -1.17 -10.47 -29.77
N LEU A 71 -0.43 -10.72 -28.69
CA LEU A 71 0.53 -11.84 -28.61
C LEU A 71 -0.18 -13.20 -28.61
N LEU A 72 0.40 -14.16 -29.33
CA LEU A 72 -0.02 -15.57 -29.29
C LEU A 72 0.18 -16.14 -27.87
N ASP A 73 -0.81 -16.92 -27.42
CA ASP A 73 -0.87 -17.50 -26.07
C ASP A 73 0.39 -18.25 -25.60
N PRO A 74 1.08 -19.10 -26.41
CA PRO A 74 2.31 -19.75 -25.95
C PRO A 74 3.42 -18.75 -25.59
N TYR A 75 3.53 -17.64 -26.32
CA TYR A 75 4.53 -16.62 -26.03
C TYR A 75 4.18 -15.80 -24.80
N ARG A 76 2.89 -15.56 -24.55
CA ARG A 76 2.45 -14.92 -23.30
C ARG A 76 2.80 -15.74 -22.08
N MET A 77 2.60 -17.05 -22.14
CA MET A 77 2.98 -17.94 -21.05
C MET A 77 4.48 -17.86 -20.78
N GLN A 78 5.31 -17.94 -21.82
CA GLN A 78 6.76 -17.82 -21.70
C GLN A 78 7.19 -16.49 -21.06
N LEU A 79 6.65 -15.36 -21.55
CA LEU A 79 6.95 -14.04 -20.99
C LEU A 79 6.46 -13.89 -19.55
N SER A 80 5.27 -14.39 -19.24
CA SER A 80 4.74 -14.35 -17.88
C SER A 80 5.63 -15.14 -16.91
N ASN A 81 6.15 -16.29 -17.35
CA ASN A 81 7.07 -17.10 -16.56
C ASN A 81 8.41 -16.40 -16.37
N LEU A 82 8.94 -15.75 -17.41
CA LEU A 82 10.19 -15.01 -17.34
C LEU A 82 10.09 -13.82 -16.37
N VAL A 83 8.99 -13.07 -16.43
CA VAL A 83 8.73 -11.95 -15.51
C VAL A 83 8.52 -12.45 -14.07
N LYS A 84 7.79 -13.55 -13.88
CA LYS A 84 7.61 -14.17 -12.55
C LYS A 84 8.96 -14.61 -11.94
N ASN A 85 9.83 -15.21 -12.75
CA ASN A 85 11.13 -15.72 -12.30
C ASN A 85 12.13 -14.60 -11.98
N ASN A 86 12.02 -13.44 -12.64
CA ASN A 86 12.91 -12.28 -12.46
C ASN A 86 12.18 -11.09 -11.81
N ARG A 87 11.35 -11.36 -10.78
CA ARG A 87 10.51 -10.34 -10.14
C ARG A 87 11.31 -9.20 -9.51
N ASP A 88 12.53 -9.49 -9.08
CA ASP A 88 13.49 -8.53 -8.51
C ASP A 88 13.92 -7.46 -9.52
N MET A 89 14.20 -7.86 -10.76
CA MET A 89 14.59 -6.94 -11.85
C MET A 89 13.46 -6.02 -12.28
N PHE A 90 12.21 -6.50 -12.22
CA PHE A 90 11.01 -5.75 -12.62
C PHE A 90 10.25 -5.18 -11.42
N SER A 91 10.94 -4.91 -10.32
CA SER A 91 10.32 -4.32 -9.14
C SER A 91 9.84 -2.88 -9.43
N LYS A 92 8.61 -2.57 -9.00
CA LYS A 92 8.08 -1.18 -9.05
C LYS A 92 8.85 -0.26 -8.09
N THR A 93 9.42 -0.84 -7.04
CA THR A 93 10.22 -0.12 -6.06
C THR A 93 11.60 0.16 -6.64
N PRO A 94 12.14 1.38 -6.47
CA PRO A 94 13.47 1.68 -6.96
C PRO A 94 14.50 0.79 -6.26
N GLY A 95 15.37 0.18 -7.05
CA GLY A 95 16.47 -0.64 -6.55
C GLY A 95 17.55 0.18 -5.84
N ARG A 96 18.42 -0.50 -5.10
CA ARG A 96 19.63 0.08 -4.48
C ARG A 96 20.83 -0.81 -4.74
N THR A 97 21.92 -0.22 -5.24
CA THR A 97 23.19 -0.91 -5.40
C THR A 97 24.00 -0.86 -4.10
N SER A 98 24.60 -1.99 -3.71
CA SER A 98 25.53 -2.08 -2.57
C SER A 98 27.01 -2.02 -2.96
N LEU A 99 27.32 -2.18 -4.25
CA LEU A 99 28.68 -2.42 -4.75
C LEU A 99 29.59 -1.18 -4.66
N ILE A 100 29.03 0.02 -4.79
CA ILE A 100 29.80 1.28 -4.76
C ILE A 100 29.13 2.24 -3.79
N GLN A 101 29.90 2.66 -2.78
CA GLN A 101 29.54 3.78 -1.93
C GLN A 101 30.35 4.99 -2.35
N HIS A 102 29.68 6.05 -2.80
CA HIS A 102 30.34 7.29 -3.16
C HIS A 102 30.80 8.04 -1.91
N ALA A 103 32.10 8.30 -1.81
CA ALA A 103 32.66 9.23 -0.84
C ALA A 103 32.74 10.63 -1.47
N ILE A 104 31.85 11.53 -1.08
CA ILE A 104 31.89 12.93 -1.52
C ILE A 104 32.93 13.65 -0.64
N ARG A 105 34.09 13.97 -1.22
CA ARG A 105 35.15 14.72 -0.55
C ARG A 105 34.96 16.21 -0.82
N ILE A 106 35.06 17.00 0.24
CA ILE A 106 35.04 18.46 0.18
C ILE A 106 36.49 18.97 0.28
N ASN A 107 36.80 20.02 -0.48
CA ASN A 107 38.13 20.63 -0.47
C ASN A 107 38.27 21.73 0.60
N THR A 108 37.17 22.12 1.25
CA THR A 108 37.10 23.26 2.15
C THR A 108 36.17 22.93 3.32
N ASP A 109 36.52 23.40 4.52
CA ASP A 109 35.75 23.13 5.75
C ASP A 109 34.58 24.10 5.97
N THR A 110 34.39 25.08 5.09
CA THR A 110 33.35 26.10 5.22
C THR A 110 32.02 25.58 4.68
N VAL A 111 31.01 25.49 5.54
CA VAL A 111 29.65 25.16 5.15
C VAL A 111 28.95 26.39 4.56
N VAL A 112 28.54 26.29 3.29
CA VAL A 112 27.75 27.34 2.63
C VAL A 112 26.26 27.10 2.88
N ARG A 113 25.56 28.12 3.42
CA ARG A 113 24.10 28.08 3.62
C ARG A 113 23.44 29.09 2.70
N GLN A 114 22.56 28.60 1.81
CA GLN A 114 21.79 29.45 0.90
C GLN A 114 20.30 29.32 1.20
N ARG A 115 19.59 30.44 1.12
CA ARG A 115 18.13 30.45 1.21
C ARG A 115 17.55 29.83 -0.08
N PRO A 116 16.61 28.89 0.00
CA PRO A 116 15.91 28.37 -1.17
C PRO A 116 15.25 29.52 -1.94
N TYR A 117 15.23 29.41 -3.27
CA TYR A 117 14.55 30.38 -4.12
C TYR A 117 13.03 30.39 -3.87
N ARG A 118 12.39 31.52 -4.15
CA ARG A 118 10.94 31.62 -4.10
C ARG A 118 10.34 30.81 -5.24
N ILE A 119 9.67 29.72 -4.89
CA ILE A 119 8.94 28.89 -5.85
C ILE A 119 7.51 29.45 -6.02
N PRO A 120 7.02 29.66 -7.25
CA PRO A 120 5.62 30.03 -7.52
C PRO A 120 4.64 28.97 -7.02
N GLU A 121 3.45 29.38 -6.60
CA GLU A 121 2.46 28.47 -5.98
C GLU A 121 2.05 27.31 -6.91
N VAL A 122 1.91 27.56 -8.21
CA VAL A 122 1.60 26.53 -9.20
C VAL A 122 2.64 25.41 -9.18
N LYS A 123 3.93 25.77 -9.10
CA LYS A 123 5.02 24.79 -9.04
C LYS A 123 5.08 24.07 -7.68
N LYS A 124 4.72 24.75 -6.60
CA LYS A 124 4.63 24.11 -5.27
C LYS A 124 3.56 23.01 -5.26
N LYS A 125 2.37 23.29 -5.79
CA LYS A 125 1.28 22.30 -5.88
C LYS A 125 1.68 21.06 -6.68
N ILE A 126 2.41 21.26 -7.78
CA ILE A 126 2.91 20.14 -8.59
C ILE A 126 3.90 19.31 -7.76
N MET A 127 4.87 19.93 -7.09
CA MET A 127 5.88 19.23 -6.28
C MET A 127 5.27 18.45 -5.10
N GLU A 128 4.19 18.94 -4.50
CA GLU A 128 3.51 18.26 -3.37
C GLU A 128 2.71 17.02 -3.79
N GLN A 129 2.41 16.87 -5.08
CA GLN A 129 1.63 15.75 -5.62
C GLN A 129 2.49 14.53 -6.00
N TYR A 130 3.82 14.69 -6.00
CA TYR A 130 4.80 13.62 -6.26
C TYR A 130 5.40 13.09 -4.95
#